data_AF-A0A496UFG0-F1
#
_entry.id   AF-A0A496UFG0-F1
#
_cell.length_a   1.000
_cell.length_b   1.000
_cell.length_c   1.000
_cell.angle_alpha   90.00
_cell.angle_beta   90.00
_cell.angle_gamma   90.00
#
_symmetry.space_group_name_H-M   'P 1'
#
loop_
_entity.id
_entity.type
_entity.pdbx_description
1 polymer ?
#
loop_
_entity_poly.entity_id
_entity_poly.type
_entity_poly.pdbx_seq_one_letter_code
_entity_poly.pdbx_strand_id
1 'polypeptide(L)' 'MSDEEKEMAQDMLAIMGDMEMEIKSTDIDGETAVVTIEVTFMGNTDEDEVELMLENGSWVITSGGML' A
#
# COMPACT_ATOMS: atom_id res chain seq x y z
N MET A 1 14.48 -25.53 6.22
CA MET A 1 14.25 -25.24 4.79
C MET A 1 14.27 -26.54 4.02
N SER A 2 13.10 -27.18 4.00
CA SER A 2 12.74 -28.16 2.98
C SER A 2 12.61 -27.47 1.61
N ASP A 3 12.58 -28.26 0.54
CA ASP A 3 12.40 -27.72 -0.81
C ASP A 3 11.03 -27.03 -0.98
N GLU A 4 10.00 -27.54 -0.30
CA GLU A 4 8.65 -26.94 -0.22
C GLU A 4 8.67 -25.54 0.44
N GLU A 5 9.43 -25.38 1.52
CA GLU A 5 9.59 -24.08 2.20
C GLU A 5 10.36 -23.06 1.34
N LYS A 6 11.25 -23.51 0.45
CA LYS A 6 11.96 -22.64 -0.49
C LYS A 6 11.07 -22.20 -1.65
N GLU A 7 10.26 -23.10 -2.18
CA GLU A 7 9.33 -22.83 -3.28
C GLU A 7 8.29 -21.80 -2.85
N MET A 8 7.66 -21.98 -1.68
CA MET A 8 6.72 -21.00 -1.12
C MET A 8 7.35 -19.62 -0.90
N ALA A 9 8.60 -19.57 -0.43
CA ALA A 9 9.31 -18.30 -0.22
C ALA A 9 9.65 -17.60 -1.54
N GLN A 10 9.98 -18.35 -2.60
CA GLN A 10 10.25 -17.81 -3.93
C GLN A 10 8.98 -17.28 -4.59
N ASP A 11 7.88 -18.02 -4.50
CA ASP A 11 6.57 -17.57 -5.00
C ASP A 11 6.09 -16.33 -4.26
N MET A 12 6.25 -16.31 -2.93
CA MET A 12 5.93 -15.13 -2.13
C MET A 12 6.81 -13.93 -2.48
N LEU A 13 8.10 -14.13 -2.74
CA LEU A 13 9.00 -13.06 -3.19
C LEU A 13 8.67 -12.58 -4.60
N ALA A 14 8.23 -13.45 -5.50
CA ALA A 14 7.77 -13.07 -6.84
C ALA A 14 6.48 -12.23 -6.75
N ILE A 15 5.54 -12.64 -5.90
CA ILE A 15 4.32 -11.88 -5.60
C ILE A 15 4.67 -10.49 -5.03
N MET A 16 5.61 -10.39 -4.10
CA MET A 16 6.01 -9.08 -3.54
C MET A 16 6.84 -8.24 -4.50
N GLY A 17 7.55 -8.85 -5.46
CA GLY A 17 8.32 -8.16 -6.49
C GLY A 17 7.47 -7.50 -7.57
N ASP A 18 6.26 -8.02 -7.81
CA ASP A 18 5.31 -7.53 -8.81
C ASP A 18 4.27 -6.53 -8.25
N MET A 19 4.41 -6.12 -6.99
CA MET A 19 3.58 -5.06 -6.40
C MET A 19 4.29 -3.71 -6.54
N GLU A 20 3.77 -2.86 -7.41
CA GLU A 20 4.21 -1.48 -7.54
C GLU A 20 3.19 -0.55 -6.88
N MET A 21 3.67 0.43 -6.10
CA MET A 21 2.82 1.45 -5.48
C MET A 21 3.35 2.84 -5.80
N GLU A 22 2.48 3.72 -6.26
CA GLU A 22 2.80 5.12 -6.58
C GLU A 22 1.83 6.06 -5.83
N ILE A 23 2.35 7.14 -5.24
CA ILE A 23 1.51 8.22 -4.71
C ILE A 23 1.18 9.16 -5.87
N LYS A 24 -0.09 9.22 -6.27
CA LYS A 24 -0.56 10.10 -7.34
C LYS A 24 -0.82 11.50 -6.85
N SER A 25 -1.48 11.62 -5.70
CA SER A 25 -1.87 12.92 -5.16
C SER A 25 -1.87 12.93 -3.64
N THR A 26 -1.80 14.13 -3.07
CA THR A 26 -1.90 14.34 -1.63
C THR A 26 -2.62 15.66 -1.41
N ASP A 27 -3.76 15.59 -0.72
CA ASP A 27 -4.51 16.76 -0.28
C ASP A 27 -4.46 16.82 1.25
N ILE A 28 -4.04 17.95 1.81
CA ILE A 28 -3.86 18.12 3.26
C ILE A 28 -4.69 19.32 3.71
N ASP A 29 -5.63 19.07 4.62
CA ASP A 29 -6.44 20.09 5.26
C ASP A 29 -6.27 19.99 6.79
N GLY A 30 -5.39 20.84 7.31
CA GLY A 30 -5.10 20.94 8.74
C GLY A 30 -4.58 19.62 9.33
N GLU A 31 -5.43 18.96 10.11
CA GLU A 31 -5.14 17.69 10.80
C GLU A 31 -5.66 16.47 10.04
N THR A 32 -6.15 16.65 8.81
CA THR A 32 -6.62 15.56 7.94
C THR A 32 -5.88 15.58 6.61
N ALA A 33 -5.71 14.41 6.00
CA ALA A 33 -5.14 14.29 4.67
C ALA A 33 -5.81 13.15 3.90
N VAL A 34 -5.90 13.30 2.58
CA VAL A 34 -6.30 12.24 1.66
C VAL A 34 -5.15 12.02 0.68
N VAL A 35 -4.68 10.77 0.59
CA VAL A 35 -3.60 10.36 -0.30
C VAL A 35 -4.18 9.41 -1.33
N THR A 36 -4.16 9.81 -2.60
CA THR A 36 -4.49 8.89 -3.71
C THR A 36 -3.25 8.07 -4.04
N ILE A 37 -3.37 6.75 -3.91
CA ILE A 37 -2.34 5.78 -4.31
C ILE A 37 -2.80 5.02 -5.54
N GLU A 38 -1.86 4.65 -6.39
CA GLU A 38 -2.07 3.68 -7.45
C GLU A 38 -1.27 2.43 -7.10
N VAL A 39 -1.92 1.28 -7.16
CA VAL A 39 -1.34 -0.03 -6.88
C VAL A 39 -1.41 -0.84 -8.16
N THR A 40 -0.26 -1.31 -8.64
CA THR A 40 -0.18 -2.29 -9.72
C THR A 40 0.22 -3.63 -9.15
N PHE A 41 -0.61 -4.65 -9.39
CA PHE A 41 -0.36 -6.02 -8.96
C PHE A 41 -0.85 -7.02 -10.01
N MET A 42 0.02 -7.95 -10.41
CA MET A 42 -0.25 -8.96 -11.44
C MET A 42 -0.81 -8.37 -12.76
N GLY A 43 -0.33 -7.19 -13.15
CA GLY A 43 -0.74 -6.48 -14.36
C GLY A 43 -2.11 -5.80 -14.29
N ASN A 44 -2.75 -5.76 -13.12
CA ASN A 44 -3.91 -4.94 -12.84
C ASN A 44 -3.47 -3.70 -12.06
N THR A 45 -3.99 -2.55 -12.44
CA THR A 45 -3.70 -1.27 -11.80
C THR A 45 -5.00 -0.70 -11.26
N ASP A 46 -5.03 -0.46 -9.96
CA ASP A 46 -6.17 0.13 -9.25
C ASP A 46 -5.73 1.38 -8.48
N GLU A 47 -6.59 2.39 -8.43
CA GLU A 47 -6.42 3.57 -7.59
C GLU A 47 -7.24 3.42 -6.30
N ASP A 48 -6.65 3.82 -5.17
CA ASP A 48 -7.31 3.85 -3.87
C ASP A 48 -7.01 5.17 -3.14
N GLU A 49 -7.89 5.56 -2.24
CA GLU A 49 -7.74 6.75 -1.41
C GLU A 49 -7.50 6.35 0.04
N VAL A 50 -6.41 6.85 0.61
CA VAL A 50 -6.05 6.64 2.02
C VAL A 50 -6.33 7.92 2.79
N GLU A 51 -7.25 7.86 3.74
CA GLU A 51 -7.55 8.96 4.65
C GLU A 51 -6.65 8.87 5.88
N LEU A 52 -6.05 9.99 6.26
CA LEU A 52 -5.18 10.11 7.43
C LEU A 52 -5.63 11.22 8.37
N MET A 53 -5.34 11.05 9.65
CA MET A 53 -5.49 12.07 10.68
C MET A 53 -4.17 12.28 11.44
N LEU A 54 -3.84 13.54 11.74
CA LEU A 54 -2.66 13.90 12.51
C LEU A 54 -2.94 13.73 14.00
N GLU A 55 -2.41 12.67 14.60
CA GLU A 55 -2.50 12.41 16.03
C GLU A 55 -1.13 12.48 16.67
N ASN A 56 -0.97 13.33 17.71
CA ASN A 56 0.29 13.48 18.46
C ASN A 56 1.52 13.77 17.57
N GLY A 57 1.32 14.51 16.47
CA GLY A 57 2.38 14.85 15.52
C GLY A 57 2.75 13.72 14.54
N SER A 58 1.94 12.66 14.45
CA SER A 58 2.10 11.56 13.50
C SER A 58 0.83 11.35 12.69
N TRP A 59 0.96 11.13 11.39
CA TRP A 59 -0.18 10.76 10.55
C TRP A 59 -0.57 9.31 10.81
N VAL A 60 -1.85 9.09 11.07
CA VAL A 60 -2.45 7.78 11.34
C VAL A 60 -3.50 7.52 10.27
N ILE A 61 -3.50 6.33 9.67
CA ILE A 61 -4.51 5.93 8.69
C ILE A 61 -5.83 5.73 9.41
N THR A 62 -6.88 6.40 8.94
CA THR A 62 -8.24 6.31 9.49
C THR A 62 -9.18 5.49 8.60
N SER A 63 -8.93 5.47 7.29
CA SER A 63 -9.72 4.73 6.30
C SER A 63 -8.89 4.49 5.04
N GLY A 64 -9.25 3.47 4.26
CA GLY A 64 -8.56 3.10 3.02
C GLY A 64 -7.24 2.36 3.24
N GLY A 65 -6.67 1.86 2.15
CA GLY A 65 -5.49 1.00 2.16
C GLY A 65 -5.82 -0.50 2.24
N MET A 66 -5.05 -1.31 1.52
CA MET A 66 -5.19 -2.77 1.51
C MET A 66 -5.12 -3.36 2.93
N LEU A 67 -6.17 -4.09 3.32
CA LEU A 67 -6.29 -4.91 4.52
C LEU A 67 -5.42 -6.17 4.44
#